data_AF-A0A5C7PZS7-F1
#
_entry.id   AF-A0A5C7PZS7-F1
#
_cell.length_a   1.000
_cell.length_b   1.000
_cell.length_c   1.000
_cell.angle_alpha   90.00
_cell.angle_beta   90.00
_cell.angle_gamma   90.00
#
_symmetry.space_group_name_H-M   'P 1'
#
loop_
_entity.id
_entity.type
_entity.pdbx_description
1 polymer ?
#
loop_
_entity_poly.entity_id
_entity_poly.type
_entity_poly.pdbx_seq_one_letter_code
_entity_poly.pdbx_strand_id
1 'polypeptide(L)'
;MPHVDEWLHATARPRKNEAYAKFVIYHMRLPSLLRDAFWPWMKRFELFCTFKRKRWRVTQASIVGDLRLVTRGRNGEEKGRWVDVADCTGWSDHE
;
A
#
# COMPACT_ATOMS: atom_id res chain seq x y z
N MET A 1 10.94 -12.11 7.69
CA MET A 1 9.89 -11.47 6.87
C MET A 1 10.37 -10.04 6.63
N PRO A 2 10.50 -9.59 5.38
CA PRO A 2 11.11 -8.30 5.11
C PRO A 2 10.19 -7.17 5.56
N HIS A 3 10.71 -6.28 6.40
CA HIS A 3 10.02 -5.06 6.79
C HIS A 3 9.65 -4.23 5.54
N VAL A 4 8.57 -3.43 5.56
CA VAL A 4 8.22 -2.60 4.38
C VAL A 4 9.38 -1.75 3.89
N ASP A 5 10.23 -1.28 4.79
CA ASP A 5 11.40 -0.48 4.44
C ASP A 5 12.43 -1.31 3.66
N GLU A 6 12.65 -2.58 4.05
CA GLU A 6 13.51 -3.49 3.28
C GLU A 6 12.94 -3.75 1.89
N TRP A 7 11.62 -3.92 1.79
CA TRP A 7 10.95 -4.10 0.50
C TRP A 7 11.05 -2.84 -0.38
N LEU A 8 10.83 -1.65 0.20
CA LEU A 8 10.96 -0.36 -0.48
C LEU A 8 12.37 -0.15 -1.01
N HIS A 9 13.38 -0.41 -0.17
CA HIS A 9 14.79 -0.17 -0.45
C HIS A 9 15.52 -1.34 -1.12
N ALA A 10 14.82 -2.42 -1.45
CA ALA A 10 15.39 -3.54 -2.20
C ALA A 10 16.05 -3.04 -3.49
N THR A 11 17.30 -3.45 -3.72
CA THR A 11 18.18 -2.98 -4.81
C THR A 11 17.80 -3.49 -6.19
N ALA A 12 16.90 -4.48 -6.26
CA ALA A 12 16.38 -5.00 -7.51
C ALA A 12 15.51 -3.94 -8.21
N ARG A 13 15.69 -3.79 -9.53
CA ARG A 13 14.85 -2.90 -10.34
C ARG A 13 13.40 -3.38 -10.28
N PRO A 14 12.46 -2.57 -9.76
CA PRO A 14 11.08 -3.01 -9.59
C PRO A 14 10.39 -3.17 -10.95
N ARG A 15 9.43 -4.10 -11.04
CA ARG A 15 8.51 -4.16 -12.18
C ARG A 15 7.69 -2.86 -12.25
N LYS A 16 7.13 -2.50 -13.41
CA LYS A 16 6.38 -1.23 -13.59
C LYS A 16 5.33 -0.99 -12.49
N ASN A 17 4.50 -1.98 -12.21
CA ASN A 17 3.44 -1.86 -11.20
C ASN A 17 3.98 -1.87 -9.76
N GLU A 18 5.11 -2.51 -9.56
CA GLU A 18 5.81 -2.51 -8.27
C GLU A 18 6.47 -1.15 -8.01
N ALA A 19 6.99 -0.49 -9.05
CA ALA A 19 7.51 0.87 -8.95
C ALA A 19 6.40 1.85 -8.53
N TYR A 20 5.20 1.70 -9.09
CA TYR A 20 4.04 2.46 -8.66
C TYR A 20 3.67 2.21 -7.20
N ALA A 21 3.59 0.93 -6.79
CA ALA A 21 3.32 0.58 -5.40
C ALA A 21 4.35 1.16 -4.43
N LYS A 22 5.65 1.04 -4.76
CA LYS A 22 6.74 1.63 -3.99
C LYS A 22 6.59 3.15 -3.88
N PHE A 23 6.26 3.85 -4.97
CA PHE A 23 6.01 5.29 -4.95
C PHE A 23 4.89 5.68 -3.97
N VAL A 24 3.74 5.00 -4.02
CA VAL A 24 2.60 5.33 -3.14
C VAL A 24 2.91 4.98 -1.69
N ILE A 25 3.46 3.79 -1.42
CA ILE A 25 3.79 3.33 -0.06
C ILE A 25 4.87 4.22 0.57
N TYR A 26 5.87 4.66 -0.20
CA TYR A 26 6.89 5.59 0.28
C TYR A 26 6.26 6.89 0.81
N HIS A 27 5.27 7.45 0.10
CA HIS A 27 4.54 8.63 0.57
C HIS A 27 3.73 8.35 1.84
N MET A 28 3.10 7.17 1.96
CA MET A 28 2.38 6.77 3.17
C MET A 28 3.31 6.69 4.39
N ARG A 29 4.60 6.41 4.17
CA ARG A 29 5.65 6.28 5.19
C ARG A 29 6.33 7.59 5.57
N LEU A 30 6.00 8.71 4.89
CA LEU A 30 6.54 10.01 5.27
C LEU A 30 6.08 10.42 6.69
N PRO A 31 6.89 11.24 7.39
CA PRO A 31 6.45 11.94 8.60
C PRO A 31 5.09 12.59 8.40
N SER A 32 4.26 12.61 9.44
CA SER A 32 2.87 13.10 9.37
C SER A 32 2.76 14.46 8.70
N LEU A 33 3.63 15.41 9.09
CA LEU A 33 3.67 16.75 8.51
C LEU A 33 3.82 16.74 6.97
N LEU A 34 4.75 15.94 6.45
CA LEU A 34 4.98 15.84 5.01
C LEU A 34 3.84 15.09 4.31
N ARG A 35 3.34 14.02 4.94
CA ARG A 35 2.21 13.27 4.42
C ARG A 35 0.98 14.15 4.24
N ASP A 36 0.68 14.99 5.23
CA ASP A 36 -0.45 15.91 5.21
C ASP A 36 -0.26 17.01 4.16
N ALA A 37 0.96 17.54 4.02
CA ALA A 37 1.30 18.52 2.99
C ALA A 37 1.07 17.98 1.57
N PHE A 38 1.41 16.71 1.32
CA PHE A 38 1.24 16.08 0.01
C PHE A 38 -0.12 15.38 -0.17
N TRP A 39 -0.91 15.21 0.90
CA TRP A 39 -2.18 14.47 0.86
C TRP A 39 -3.14 14.95 -0.24
N PRO A 40 -3.37 16.28 -0.46
CA PRO A 40 -4.26 16.74 -1.52
C PRO A 40 -3.86 16.24 -2.92
N TRP A 41 -2.56 16.14 -3.19
CA TRP A 41 -2.03 15.60 -4.43
C TRP A 41 -2.11 14.08 -4.45
N MET A 42 -1.76 13.43 -3.33
CA MET A 42 -1.70 11.97 -3.20
C MET A 42 -3.06 11.27 -3.29
N LYS A 43 -4.17 11.96 -2.99
CA LYS A 43 -5.55 11.41 -3.05
C LYS A 43 -5.91 10.74 -4.38
N ARG A 44 -5.31 11.18 -5.50
CA ARG A 44 -5.58 10.62 -6.83
C ARG A 44 -4.88 9.29 -7.11
N PHE A 45 -3.88 8.95 -6.29
CA PHE A 45 -3.06 7.75 -6.48
C PHE A 45 -3.58 6.64 -5.59
N GLU A 46 -4.60 5.95 -6.06
CA GLU A 46 -5.10 4.75 -5.39
C GLU A 46 -4.14 3.59 -5.59
N LEU A 47 -4.03 2.73 -4.60
CA LEU A 47 -3.16 1.56 -4.65
C LEU A 47 -3.96 0.32 -4.26
N PHE A 48 -3.86 -0.71 -5.09
CA PHE A 48 -4.50 -1.99 -4.87
C PHE A 48 -3.48 -3.12 -4.92
N CYS A 49 -3.74 -4.16 -4.13
CA CYS A 49 -2.96 -5.38 -4.14
C CYS A 49 -3.87 -6.61 -4.03
N THR A 50 -3.32 -7.76 -4.41
CA THR A 50 -3.93 -9.06 -4.24
C THR A 50 -3.36 -9.71 -2.99
N PHE A 51 -4.24 -9.96 -2.02
CA PHE A 51 -3.92 -10.65 -0.78
C PHE A 51 -4.90 -11.79 -0.57
N LYS A 52 -4.38 -13.01 -0.33
CA LYS A 52 -5.18 -14.25 -0.20
C LYS A 52 -6.23 -14.42 -1.31
N ARG A 53 -5.80 -14.22 -2.57
CA ARG A 53 -6.63 -14.33 -3.79
C ARG A 53 -7.79 -13.34 -3.89
N LYS A 54 -7.80 -12.29 -3.09
CA LYS A 54 -8.79 -11.21 -3.14
C LYS A 54 -8.11 -9.88 -3.42
N ARG A 55 -8.83 -8.97 -4.08
CA ARG A 55 -8.38 -7.60 -4.30
C ARG A 55 -8.66 -6.75 -3.07
N TRP A 56 -7.69 -5.93 -2.69
CA TRP A 56 -7.77 -5.02 -1.56
C TRP A 56 -7.19 -3.67 -1.94
N ARG A 57 -7.79 -2.61 -1.39
CA ARG A 57 -7.22 -1.27 -1.42
C ARG A 57 -6.21 -1.13 -0.29
N VAL A 58 -5.05 -0.58 -0.58
CA VAL A 58 -4.06 -0.16 0.42
C VAL A 58 -4.39 1.25 0.88
N THR A 59 -4.57 1.45 2.17
CA THR A 59 -4.96 2.76 2.71
C THR A 59 -3.90 3.38 3.59
N GLN A 60 -3.05 2.57 4.25
CA GLN A 60 -2.01 3.05 5.15
C GLN A 60 -0.82 2.10 5.16
N ALA A 61 0.35 2.61 5.55
CA ALA A 61 1.50 1.83 5.96
C ALA A 61 1.82 2.17 7.43
N SER A 62 1.94 1.17 8.29
CA SER A 62 2.27 1.36 9.71
C SER A 62 3.73 1.76 9.85
N ILE A 63 4.11 2.28 11.01
CA ILE A 63 5.52 2.57 11.35
C ILE A 63 6.35 1.28 11.42
N VAL A 64 5.73 0.17 11.87
CA VAL A 64 6.36 -1.16 11.98
C VAL A 64 6.38 -1.97 10.68
N GLY A 65 5.97 -1.35 9.57
CA GLY A 65 6.16 -1.92 8.24
C GLY A 65 5.04 -2.85 7.75
N ASP A 66 3.87 -2.77 8.34
CA ASP A 66 2.66 -3.45 7.84
C ASP A 66 1.86 -2.53 6.92
N LEU A 67 1.09 -3.12 6.01
CA LEU A 67 0.12 -2.41 5.18
C LEU A 67 -1.29 -2.61 5.71
N ARG A 68 -2.06 -1.52 5.79
CA ARG A 68 -3.50 -1.57 6.06
C ARG A 68 -4.24 -1.79 4.75
N LEU A 69 -4.88 -2.94 4.65
CA LEU A 69 -5.77 -3.30 3.56
C LEU A 69 -7.21 -3.07 3.95
N VAL A 70 -7.98 -2.46 3.05
CA VAL A 70 -9.42 -2.26 3.18
C VAL A 70 -10.12 -2.85 1.96
N THR A 71 -11.20 -3.58 2.19
CA THR A 71 -12.11 -4.03 1.13
C THR A 71 -13.54 -3.66 1.50
N ARG A 72 -14.35 -3.37 0.48
CA ARG A 72 -15.76 -3.06 0.68
C ARG A 72 -16.55 -4.37 0.70
N GLY A 73 -17.19 -4.65 1.82
CA GLY A 73 -18.11 -5.78 1.95
C GLY A 73 -19.38 -5.57 1.12
N ARG A 74 -20.09 -6.66 0.81
CA ARG A 74 -21.37 -6.63 0.07
C ARG A 74 -22.44 -5.75 0.73
N ASN A 75 -22.37 -5.56 2.04
CA ASN A 75 -23.32 -4.77 2.81
C ASN A 75 -22.85 -3.32 3.03
N GLY A 76 -21.77 -2.89 2.35
CA GLY A 76 -21.17 -1.57 2.53
C GLY A 76 -20.20 -1.46 3.71
N GLU A 77 -20.10 -2.48 4.57
CA GLU A 77 -19.11 -2.52 5.66
C GLU A 77 -17.68 -2.60 5.12
N GLU A 78 -16.82 -1.69 5.58
CA GLU A 78 -15.39 -1.75 5.30
C GLU A 78 -14.70 -2.73 6.26
N LYS A 79 -14.05 -3.75 5.70
CA LYS A 79 -13.20 -4.66 6.47
C LYS A 79 -11.75 -4.26 6.30
N GLY A 80 -11.11 -3.89 7.40
CA GLY A 80 -9.71 -3.49 7.47
C GLY A 80 -8.83 -4.58 8.11
N ARG A 81 -7.61 -4.78 7.60
CA ARG A 81 -6.60 -5.60 8.29
C ARG A 81 -5.19 -5.11 8.01
N TRP A 82 -4.28 -5.36 8.95
CA TRP A 82 -2.84 -5.22 8.74
C TRP A 82 -2.26 -6.51 8.17
N VAL A 83 -1.34 -6.38 7.20
CA VAL A 83 -0.64 -7.50 6.55
C VAL A 83 0.79 -7.10 6.23
N ASP A 84 1.65 -8.11 6.06
CA ASP A 84 3.00 -7.92 5.53
C ASP A 84 2.94 -7.57 4.03
N VAL A 85 3.81 -6.65 3.58
CA VAL A 85 3.95 -6.30 2.17
C VAL A 85 4.37 -7.50 1.30
N ALA A 86 5.14 -8.43 1.87
CA ALA A 86 5.58 -9.65 1.20
C ALA A 86 4.41 -10.60 0.85
N ASP A 87 3.29 -10.52 1.58
CA ASP A 87 2.08 -11.28 1.30
C ASP A 87 1.22 -10.65 0.18
N CYS A 88 1.59 -9.44 -0.27
CA CYS A 88 0.86 -8.67 -1.27
C CYS A 88 1.45 -8.87 -2.67
N THR A 89 0.59 -9.12 -3.64
CA THR A 89 0.99 -9.32 -5.06
C THR A 89 0.09 -8.53 -6.00
N GLY A 90 0.34 -8.59 -7.31
CA GLY A 90 -0.59 -8.06 -8.33
C GLY A 90 -0.87 -6.56 -8.23
N TRP A 91 0.11 -5.75 -7.84
CA TRP A 91 -0.05 -4.31 -7.64
C TRP A 91 -0.67 -3.59 -8.86
N SER A 92 -1.57 -2.62 -8.62
CA SER A 92 -2.08 -1.68 -9.65
C SER A 92 -2.72 -0.45 -9.01
N ASP A 93 -3.08 0.51 -9.87
CA ASP A 93 -3.79 1.76 -9.58
C ASP A 93 -5.33 1.65 -9.69
N HIS A 94 -5.84 0.46 -9.99
CA HIS A 94 -7.27 0.16 -10.15
C HIS A 94 -7.63 -1.17 -9.47
N GLU A 95 -8.91 -1.34 -9.12
CA GLU A 95 -9.44 -2.57 -8.53
C GLU A 95 -9.35 -3.77 -9.49
#